data_AF-A0A4R3WUX6-F1
#
_entry.id   AF-A0A4R3WUX6-F1
#
_cell.length_a   1.000
_cell.length_b   1.000
_cell.length_c   1.000
_cell.angle_alpha   90.00
_cell.angle_beta   90.00
_cell.angle_gamma   90.00
#
_symmetry.space_group_name_H-M   'P 1'
#
loop_
_entity.id
_entity.type
_entity.pdbx_description
1 polymer ?
#
loop_
_entity_poly.entity_id
_entity_poly.type
_entity_poly.pdbx_seq_one_letter_code
_entity_poly.pdbx_strand_id
1 'polypeptide(L)'
;MLRELFETTVRRCIEEGLVGGEGFAVDASLIKADANKQRSAEGSEPVDWKSMAESRRSVQEYLDTVDDAALGAASEVKPKFVSRSDPAAQWTGAQKGHAFFAYATNYLIDMNNAVIVDVEASRAIRQAEVGAARTMIERTQDRFDLYPERLAADSAYGSAEMLGWLVHERGIEPHIPVFDKSERRDGTFEKGDFVYDHKRDLYTCPGRKELRSRQITYKRERPPVDENGMIRYRASKHDCDACALKPKCCHRSRTDYFNGIRQHRTLRLPQNSLFCDVAKVRKTSAALIGRFATNAIAQVPCTSAKAS
;
A
#
# COMPACT_ATOMS: atom_id res chain seq x y z
N MET A 1 10.76 7.82 25.81
CA MET A 1 10.27 6.81 26.77
C MET A 1 9.59 5.60 26.12
N LEU A 2 8.39 5.68 25.53
CA LEU A 2 7.71 4.48 24.98
C LEU A 2 8.46 3.85 23.80
N ARG A 3 8.99 4.68 22.88
CA ARG A 3 9.81 4.19 21.77
C ARG A 3 11.05 3.47 22.27
N GLU A 4 11.79 4.05 23.21
CA GLU A 4 13.01 3.44 23.76
C GLU A 4 12.73 2.10 24.45
N LEU A 5 11.62 2.01 25.18
CA LEU A 5 11.18 0.75 25.80
C LEU A 5 10.87 -0.32 24.75
N PHE A 6 10.12 0.05 23.71
CA PHE A 6 9.82 -0.83 22.58
C PHE A 6 11.11 -1.31 21.91
N GLU A 7 12.00 -0.39 21.55
CA GLU A 7 13.26 -0.73 20.89
C GLU A 7 14.17 -1.59 21.77
N THR A 8 14.17 -1.38 23.09
CA THR A 8 14.92 -2.23 24.03
C THR A 8 14.37 -3.66 24.03
N THR A 9 13.06 -3.81 23.94
CA THR A 9 12.41 -5.13 23.82
C THR A 9 12.79 -5.79 22.50
N VAL A 10 12.78 -5.05 21.38
CA VAL A 10 13.20 -5.57 20.06
C VAL A 10 14.66 -6.00 20.07
N ARG A 11 15.59 -5.19 20.63
CA ARG A 11 17.00 -5.59 20.79
C ARG A 11 17.13 -6.90 21.53
N ARG A 12 16.36 -7.09 22.61
CA ARG A 12 16.38 -8.34 23.36
C ARG A 12 15.88 -9.52 22.51
N CYS A 13 14.83 -9.33 21.72
CA CYS A 13 14.36 -10.36 20.79
C CYS A 13 15.42 -10.73 19.75
N ILE A 14 16.20 -9.75 19.26
CA ILE A 14 17.30 -9.99 18.32
C ILE A 14 18.43 -10.78 19.00
N GLU A 15 18.86 -10.35 20.19
CA GLU A 15 19.92 -11.03 20.97
C GLU A 15 19.58 -12.50 21.27
N GLU A 16 18.31 -12.79 21.53
CA GLU A 16 17.81 -14.13 21.82
C GLU A 16 17.49 -14.95 20.55
N GLY A 17 17.75 -14.40 19.36
CA GLY A 17 17.52 -15.10 18.07
C GLY A 17 16.05 -15.28 17.69
N LEU A 18 15.14 -14.48 18.27
CA LEU A 18 13.71 -14.51 17.94
C LEU A 18 13.40 -13.75 16.65
N VAL A 19 14.27 -12.87 16.20
CA VAL A 19 14.12 -12.12 14.93
C VAL A 19 14.97 -12.79 13.86
N GLY A 20 14.35 -13.25 12.77
CA GLY A 20 15.05 -13.90 11.66
C GLY A 20 15.74 -12.92 10.71
N GLY A 21 15.14 -11.76 10.45
CA GLY A 21 15.73 -10.69 9.62
C GLY A 21 15.57 -10.87 8.11
N GLU A 22 15.23 -12.06 7.61
CA GLU A 22 15.14 -12.35 6.18
C GLU A 22 13.82 -11.88 5.53
N GLY A 23 12.69 -12.08 6.21
CA GLY A 23 11.37 -11.90 5.63
C GLY A 23 10.45 -11.15 6.56
N PHE A 24 9.97 -9.98 6.13
CA PHE A 24 9.09 -9.13 6.92
C PHE A 24 7.69 -9.04 6.32
N ALA A 25 6.71 -8.68 7.15
CA ALA A 25 5.36 -8.34 6.75
C ALA A 25 4.99 -6.93 7.26
N VAL A 26 4.22 -6.19 6.46
CA VAL A 26 3.62 -4.92 6.87
C VAL A 26 2.09 -5.01 6.86
N ASP A 27 1.47 -4.51 7.91
CA ASP A 27 0.01 -4.44 8.06
C ASP A 27 -0.40 -3.20 8.83
N ALA A 28 -1.62 -2.71 8.58
CA ALA A 28 -2.20 -1.56 9.24
C ALA A 28 -3.53 -1.92 9.91
N SER A 29 -3.68 -1.52 11.18
CA SER A 29 -4.93 -1.64 11.91
C SER A 29 -5.55 -0.28 12.17
N LEU A 30 -6.85 -0.18 11.93
CA LEU A 30 -7.61 1.04 12.22
C LEU A 30 -7.95 1.11 13.71
N ILE A 31 -7.46 2.15 14.36
CA ILE A 31 -7.80 2.50 15.75
C ILE A 31 -8.82 3.63 15.72
N LYS A 32 -10.01 3.36 16.24
CA LYS A 32 -11.05 4.37 16.36
C LYS A 32 -10.58 5.49 17.29
N ALA A 33 -10.61 6.72 16.79
CA ALA A 33 -10.32 7.90 17.58
C ALA A 33 -11.49 8.19 18.55
N ASP A 34 -11.17 8.72 19.72
CA ASP A 34 -12.18 9.23 20.65
C ASP A 34 -12.66 10.63 20.21
N ALA A 35 -13.29 10.65 19.03
CA ALA A 35 -13.75 11.87 18.38
C ALA A 35 -15.26 11.77 18.09
N ASN A 36 -16.02 12.73 18.63
CA ASN A 36 -17.45 12.76 18.45
C ASN A 36 -17.84 13.20 17.03
N LYS A 37 -18.34 12.24 16.25
CA LYS A 37 -18.81 12.46 14.87
C LYS A 37 -19.95 13.47 14.72
N GLN A 38 -20.75 13.72 15.75
CA GLN A 38 -21.86 14.69 15.67
C GLN A 38 -21.38 16.14 15.80
N ARG A 39 -20.16 16.35 16.32
CA ARG A 39 -19.56 17.68 16.52
C ARG A 39 -18.45 17.98 15.51
N SER A 40 -18.36 17.22 14.42
CA SER A 40 -17.43 17.49 13.33
C SER A 40 -17.86 18.70 12.51
N ALA A 41 -16.89 19.36 11.89
CA ALA A 41 -17.10 20.32 10.82
C ALA A 41 -17.02 19.59 9.46
N GLU A 42 -17.74 20.09 8.45
CA GLU A 42 -17.40 19.75 7.07
C GLU A 42 -15.99 20.26 6.75
N GLY A 43 -15.22 19.53 5.94
CA GLY A 43 -13.83 19.91 5.63
C GLY A 43 -13.70 21.22 4.83
N SER A 44 -14.80 21.71 4.25
CA SER A 44 -14.89 23.00 3.58
C SER A 44 -15.22 24.16 4.54
N GLU A 45 -15.70 23.87 5.76
CA GLU A 45 -16.00 24.92 6.73
C GLU A 45 -14.70 25.56 7.22
N PRO A 46 -14.64 26.91 7.30
CA PRO A 46 -13.53 27.58 7.95
C PRO A 46 -13.58 27.30 9.46
N VAL A 47 -12.50 26.74 9.98
CA VAL A 47 -12.32 26.49 11.42
C VAL A 47 -11.09 27.28 11.88
N ASP A 48 -11.25 28.07 12.94
CA ASP A 48 -10.14 28.79 13.56
C ASP A 48 -9.32 27.86 14.45
N TRP A 49 -8.43 27.09 13.82
CA TRP A 49 -7.56 26.15 14.53
C TRP A 49 -6.62 26.83 15.52
N LYS A 50 -6.21 28.08 15.24
CA LYS A 50 -5.28 28.81 16.11
C LYS A 50 -5.94 29.16 17.44
N SER A 51 -7.14 29.76 17.39
CA SER A 51 -7.90 30.04 18.62
C SER A 51 -8.24 28.75 19.38
N MET A 52 -8.56 27.67 18.67
CA MET A 52 -8.86 26.40 19.32
C MET A 52 -7.65 25.76 20.00
N ALA A 53 -6.44 25.91 19.45
CA ALA A 53 -5.20 25.38 20.02
C ALA A 53 -4.87 25.99 21.39
N GLU A 54 -5.29 27.23 21.66
CA GLU A 54 -5.07 27.91 22.95
C GLU A 54 -5.69 27.15 24.14
N SER A 55 -6.79 26.42 23.90
CA SER A 55 -7.53 25.69 24.93
C SER A 55 -7.51 24.18 24.76
N ARG A 56 -6.98 23.66 23.64
CA ARG A 56 -7.06 22.25 23.28
C ARG A 56 -5.71 21.71 22.83
N ARG A 57 -5.12 20.89 23.70
CA ARG A 57 -3.86 20.20 23.44
C ARG A 57 -3.87 19.37 22.15
N SER A 58 -4.94 18.65 21.86
CA SER A 58 -5.07 17.84 20.63
C SER A 58 -5.03 18.68 19.35
N VAL A 59 -5.53 19.92 19.40
CA VAL A 59 -5.47 20.85 18.26
C VAL A 59 -4.07 21.43 18.15
N GLN A 60 -3.40 21.72 19.27
CA GLN A 60 -2.00 22.12 19.29
C GLN A 60 -1.09 21.02 18.71
N GLU A 61 -1.19 19.78 19.19
CA GLU A 61 -0.43 18.63 18.68
C GLU A 61 -0.70 18.35 17.20
N TYR A 62 -1.95 18.55 16.75
CA TYR A 62 -2.26 18.51 15.33
C TYR A 62 -1.50 19.59 14.56
N LEU A 63 -1.52 20.85 15.00
CA LEU A 63 -0.80 21.94 14.35
C LEU A 63 0.70 21.68 14.28
N ASP A 64 1.28 21.08 15.32
CA ASP A 64 2.70 20.69 15.36
C ASP A 64 3.04 19.55 14.37
N THR A 65 2.03 18.81 13.89
CA THR A 65 2.19 17.64 13.00
C THR A 65 1.55 17.85 11.61
N VAL A 66 1.17 19.08 11.26
CA VAL A 66 0.57 19.38 9.94
C VAL A 66 1.53 19.08 8.79
N ASP A 67 2.82 19.32 8.99
CA ASP A 67 3.85 19.06 7.97
C ASP A 67 4.41 17.63 8.04
N ASP A 68 3.95 16.82 9.00
CA ASP A 68 4.40 15.44 9.15
C ASP A 68 3.88 14.55 8.00
N ALA A 69 4.78 13.74 7.44
CA ALA A 69 4.50 12.92 6.26
C ALA A 69 3.54 11.74 6.53
N ALA A 70 3.50 11.22 7.76
CA ALA A 70 2.55 10.18 8.18
C ALA A 70 1.19 10.77 8.60
N LEU A 71 1.17 12.07 8.92
CA LEU A 71 -0.01 12.81 9.35
C LEU A 71 -0.40 13.89 8.32
N GLY A 72 -0.20 15.17 8.62
CA GLY A 72 -0.84 16.24 7.87
C GLY A 72 -0.45 16.30 6.39
N ALA A 73 0.81 16.04 6.04
CA ALA A 73 1.33 16.09 4.68
C ALA A 73 1.08 14.81 3.86
N ALA A 74 0.46 13.78 4.44
CA ALA A 74 0.20 12.52 3.76
C ALA A 74 -0.76 12.63 2.55
N SER A 75 -1.60 13.68 2.51
CA SER A 75 -2.45 13.99 1.36
C SER A 75 -2.91 15.44 1.37
N GLU A 76 -2.85 16.08 0.19
CA GLU A 76 -3.41 17.41 -0.05
C GLU A 76 -4.96 17.42 -0.08
N VAL A 77 -5.59 16.25 -0.17
CA VAL A 77 -7.04 16.12 -0.25
C VAL A 77 -7.65 16.41 1.12
N LYS A 78 -8.46 17.48 1.19
CA LYS A 78 -9.22 17.80 2.39
C LYS A 78 -10.21 16.68 2.72
N PRO A 79 -10.21 16.15 3.96
CA PRO A 79 -11.20 15.18 4.40
C PRO A 79 -12.62 15.74 4.29
N LYS A 80 -13.61 14.87 4.06
CA LYS A 80 -15.02 15.29 4.01
C LYS A 80 -15.48 15.92 5.32
N PHE A 81 -15.05 15.35 6.44
CA PHE A 81 -15.32 15.86 7.78
C PHE A 81 -14.02 15.91 8.58
N VAL A 82 -13.92 16.93 9.43
CA VAL A 82 -12.81 17.09 10.37
C VAL A 82 -13.38 17.19 11.79
N SER A 83 -12.77 16.46 12.72
CA SER A 83 -13.17 16.54 14.12
C SER A 83 -12.62 17.81 14.75
N ARG A 84 -13.49 18.59 15.40
CA ARG A 84 -13.10 19.79 16.17
C ARG A 84 -12.35 19.44 17.46
N SER A 85 -12.48 18.21 17.95
CA SER A 85 -11.83 17.75 19.16
C SER A 85 -10.48 17.10 18.87
N ASP A 86 -10.32 16.52 17.68
CA ASP A 86 -9.13 15.79 17.27
C ASP A 86 -8.97 15.89 15.74
N PRO A 87 -8.35 16.97 15.23
CA PRO A 87 -8.32 17.25 13.79
C PRO A 87 -7.40 16.32 12.99
N ALA A 88 -6.43 15.68 13.66
CA ALA A 88 -5.51 14.73 13.05
C ALA A 88 -6.21 13.41 12.68
N ALA A 89 -7.30 13.06 13.37
CA ALA A 89 -8.04 11.83 13.11
C ALA A 89 -8.73 11.86 11.74
N GLN A 90 -8.59 10.77 10.99
CA GLN A 90 -9.11 10.68 9.64
C GLN A 90 -10.54 10.15 9.62
N TRP A 91 -11.43 10.85 8.91
CA TRP A 91 -12.76 10.32 8.59
C TRP A 91 -12.65 9.17 7.57
N THR A 92 -13.10 7.97 7.96
CA THR A 92 -13.00 6.76 7.14
C THR A 92 -14.26 5.89 7.19
N GLY A 93 -14.55 5.21 6.07
CA GLY A 93 -15.65 4.24 5.92
C GLY A 93 -15.19 2.80 5.68
N ALA A 94 -13.91 2.49 5.94
CA ALA A 94 -13.29 1.24 5.53
C ALA A 94 -13.92 -0.04 6.13
N GLN A 95 -14.57 0.04 7.29
CA GLN A 95 -15.15 -1.13 7.98
C GLN A 95 -16.56 -1.53 7.51
N LYS A 96 -16.99 -1.11 6.31
CA LYS A 96 -18.32 -1.42 5.73
C LYS A 96 -19.52 -1.04 6.62
N GLY A 97 -19.30 -0.17 7.60
CA GLY A 97 -20.31 0.37 8.52
C GLY A 97 -20.40 1.89 8.41
N HIS A 98 -21.00 2.53 9.42
CA HIS A 98 -21.01 3.98 9.49
C HIS A 98 -19.59 4.53 9.59
N ALA A 99 -19.30 5.57 8.80
CA ALA A 99 -18.01 6.22 8.84
C ALA A 99 -17.72 6.83 10.23
N PHE A 100 -16.46 6.80 10.61
CA PHE A 100 -15.95 7.24 11.91
C PHE A 100 -14.55 7.84 11.76
N PHE A 101 -14.08 8.50 12.83
CA PHE A 101 -12.73 9.04 12.89
C PHE A 101 -11.75 7.99 13.41
N ALA A 102 -10.61 7.84 12.74
CA ALA A 102 -9.63 6.80 13.05
C ALA A 102 -8.19 7.24 12.74
N TYR A 103 -7.27 6.55 13.40
CA TYR A 103 -5.86 6.48 13.05
C TYR A 103 -5.55 5.10 12.48
N ALA A 104 -4.45 5.00 11.74
CA ALA A 104 -3.85 3.72 11.39
C ALA A 104 -2.63 3.49 12.29
N THR A 105 -2.56 2.31 12.90
CA THR A 105 -1.33 1.81 13.52
C THR A 105 -0.73 0.80 12.55
N ASN A 106 0.43 1.14 12.01
CA ASN A 106 1.17 0.32 11.07
C ASN A 106 2.20 -0.49 11.85
N TYR A 107 2.35 -1.76 11.49
CA TYR A 107 3.29 -2.69 12.11
C TYR A 107 4.22 -3.25 11.05
N LEU A 108 5.52 -3.30 11.38
CA LEU A 108 6.51 -4.08 10.64
C LEU A 108 6.85 -5.31 11.46
N ILE A 109 6.68 -6.49 10.87
CA ILE A 109 6.68 -7.77 11.57
C ILE A 109 7.71 -8.69 10.95
N ASP A 110 8.66 -9.19 11.74
CA ASP A 110 9.53 -10.30 11.36
C ASP A 110 8.71 -11.60 11.28
N MET A 111 8.78 -12.31 10.16
CA MET A 111 7.93 -13.47 9.91
C MET A 111 8.43 -14.77 10.55
N ASN A 112 9.65 -14.81 11.12
CA ASN A 112 10.19 -16.03 11.71
C ASN A 112 9.42 -16.43 12.98
N ASN A 113 9.28 -15.48 13.92
CA ASN A 113 8.54 -15.68 15.16
C ASN A 113 7.41 -14.66 15.36
N ALA A 114 7.00 -13.94 14.31
CA ALA A 114 5.96 -12.90 14.35
C ALA A 114 6.27 -11.77 15.34
N VAL A 115 7.54 -11.37 15.43
CA VAL A 115 7.98 -10.27 16.30
C VAL A 115 7.72 -8.94 15.59
N ILE A 116 7.01 -8.02 16.24
CA ILE A 116 6.87 -6.65 15.75
C ILE A 116 8.19 -5.93 15.98
N VAL A 117 8.88 -5.58 14.90
CA VAL A 117 10.20 -4.93 14.92
C VAL A 117 10.11 -3.41 14.81
N ASP A 118 9.00 -2.89 14.25
CA ASP A 118 8.71 -1.46 14.26
C ASP A 118 7.19 -1.20 14.22
N VAL A 119 6.81 -0.02 14.70
CA VAL A 119 5.45 0.52 14.69
C VAL A 119 5.47 1.99 14.28
N GLU A 120 4.49 2.39 13.47
CA GLU A 120 4.31 3.77 13.05
C GLU A 120 2.83 4.14 13.06
N ALA A 121 2.48 5.19 13.81
CA ALA A 121 1.14 5.75 13.77
C ALA A 121 1.02 6.70 12.57
N SER A 122 -0.09 6.60 11.84
CA SER A 122 -0.34 7.46 10.69
C SER A 122 -1.82 7.83 10.61
N ARG A 123 -2.14 8.77 9.72
CA ARG A 123 -3.53 8.95 9.30
C ARG A 123 -4.04 7.67 8.65
N ALA A 124 -5.33 7.39 8.84
CA ALA A 124 -6.02 6.23 8.28
C ALA A 124 -6.35 6.43 6.78
N ILE A 125 -5.32 6.69 5.98
CA ILE A 125 -5.38 6.77 4.52
C ILE A 125 -4.24 5.94 3.92
N ARG A 126 -4.51 5.33 2.76
CA ARG A 126 -3.57 4.45 2.07
C ARG A 126 -2.20 5.09 1.81
N GLN A 127 -2.16 6.37 1.46
CA GLN A 127 -0.91 7.09 1.18
C GLN A 127 -0.02 7.17 2.43
N ALA A 128 -0.63 7.48 3.58
CA ALA A 128 0.06 7.55 4.85
C ALA A 128 0.54 6.16 5.31
N GLU A 129 -0.28 5.12 5.12
CA GLU A 129 0.08 3.73 5.46
C GLU A 129 1.27 3.23 4.62
N VAL A 130 1.29 3.53 3.31
CA VAL A 130 2.42 3.21 2.42
C VAL A 130 3.68 4.00 2.82
N GLY A 131 3.54 5.28 3.17
CA GLY A 131 4.64 6.09 3.69
C GLY A 131 5.21 5.53 4.99
N ALA A 132 4.33 5.18 5.94
CA ALA A 132 4.69 4.56 7.21
C ALA A 132 5.45 3.25 7.03
N ALA A 133 5.07 2.42 6.04
CA ALA A 133 5.82 1.21 5.71
C ALA A 133 7.28 1.52 5.30
N ARG A 134 7.50 2.55 4.46
CA ARG A 134 8.86 2.97 4.06
C ARG A 134 9.65 3.45 5.27
N THR A 135 9.05 4.34 6.08
CA THR A 135 9.66 4.86 7.32
C THR A 135 10.07 3.73 8.27
N MET A 136 9.20 2.75 8.49
CA MET A 136 9.50 1.63 9.38
C MET A 136 10.65 0.76 8.85
N ILE A 137 10.70 0.49 7.53
CA ILE A 137 11.80 -0.29 6.92
C ILE A 137 13.14 0.43 7.09
N GLU A 138 13.19 1.72 6.75
CA GLU A 138 14.41 2.54 6.86
C GLU A 138 14.88 2.64 8.31
N ARG A 139 13.96 2.96 9.22
CA ARG A 139 14.27 3.09 10.65
C ARG A 139 14.71 1.78 11.28
N THR A 140 14.12 0.66 10.87
CA THR A 140 14.51 -0.68 11.36
C THR A 140 15.92 -1.05 10.92
N GLN A 141 16.28 -0.72 9.68
CA GLN A 141 17.64 -0.84 9.18
C GLN A 141 18.60 0.01 10.03
N ASP A 142 18.29 1.30 10.20
CA ASP A 142 19.17 2.23 10.94
C ASP A 142 19.34 1.88 12.43
N ARG A 143 18.28 1.38 13.08
CA ARG A 143 18.27 1.14 14.53
C ARG A 143 18.76 -0.24 14.94
N PHE A 144 18.57 -1.23 14.08
CA PHE A 144 18.77 -2.65 14.43
C PHE A 144 19.62 -3.42 13.42
N ASP A 145 20.06 -2.78 12.33
CA ASP A 145 20.76 -3.43 11.21
C ASP A 145 19.94 -4.58 10.59
N LEU A 146 18.62 -4.43 10.62
CA LEU A 146 17.67 -5.40 10.09
C LEU A 146 17.22 -4.96 8.70
N TYR A 147 17.53 -5.77 7.69
CA TYR A 147 17.20 -5.50 6.30
C TYR A 147 16.55 -6.72 5.62
N PRO A 148 15.23 -6.69 5.36
CA PRO A 148 14.54 -7.85 4.83
C PRO A 148 14.87 -8.07 3.36
N GLU A 149 15.09 -9.33 2.98
CA GLU A 149 15.17 -9.74 1.57
C GLU A 149 13.80 -9.68 0.90
N ARG A 150 12.74 -9.97 1.68
CA ARG A 150 11.36 -10.14 1.20
C ARG A 150 10.37 -9.38 2.07
N LEU A 151 9.41 -8.69 1.45
CA LEU A 151 8.34 -7.97 2.14
C LEU A 151 6.95 -8.46 1.70
N ALA A 152 6.20 -9.03 2.64
CA ALA A 152 4.79 -9.39 2.46
C ALA A 152 3.88 -8.23 2.88
N ALA A 153 2.83 -7.97 2.09
CA ALA A 153 1.85 -6.95 2.43
C ALA A 153 0.51 -7.24 1.74
N ASP A 154 -0.53 -6.53 2.18
CA ASP A 154 -1.81 -6.57 1.49
C ASP A 154 -1.78 -5.82 0.15
N SER A 155 -2.83 -6.00 -0.63
CA SER A 155 -2.97 -5.37 -1.95
C SER A 155 -3.07 -3.83 -1.95
N ALA A 156 -3.30 -3.20 -0.79
CA ALA A 156 -3.23 -1.75 -0.65
C ALA A 156 -1.76 -1.26 -0.75
N TYR A 157 -0.77 -2.07 -0.43
CA TYR A 157 0.64 -1.73 -0.66
C TYR A 157 1.11 -1.99 -2.10
N GLY A 158 0.30 -2.64 -2.94
CA GLY A 158 0.65 -3.02 -4.31
C GLY A 158 0.62 -1.89 -5.36
N SER A 159 0.92 -0.64 -4.96
CA SER A 159 1.01 0.47 -5.93
C SER A 159 2.27 0.34 -6.79
N ALA A 160 2.21 0.83 -8.03
CA ALA A 160 3.36 0.74 -8.94
C ALA A 160 4.60 1.50 -8.44
N GLU A 161 4.38 2.58 -7.67
CA GLU A 161 5.42 3.37 -7.02
C GLU A 161 6.06 2.59 -5.86
N MET A 162 5.25 1.99 -4.97
CA MET A 162 5.77 1.20 -3.85
C MET A 162 6.56 -0.01 -4.32
N LEU A 163 6.07 -0.72 -5.33
CA LEU A 163 6.77 -1.87 -5.90
C LEU A 163 8.07 -1.46 -6.61
N GLY A 164 8.07 -0.31 -7.28
CA GLY A 164 9.26 0.26 -7.88
C GLY A 164 10.33 0.60 -6.83
N TRP A 165 9.93 1.26 -5.74
CA TRP A 165 10.81 1.60 -4.62
C TRP A 165 11.40 0.35 -3.96
N LEU A 166 10.56 -0.65 -3.64
CA LEU A 166 11.03 -1.91 -3.04
C LEU A 166 12.09 -2.59 -3.90
N VAL A 167 11.84 -2.73 -5.20
CA VAL A 167 12.67 -3.57 -6.06
C VAL A 167 13.89 -2.82 -6.58
N HIS A 168 13.73 -1.58 -7.03
CA HIS A 168 14.78 -0.85 -7.74
C HIS A 168 15.62 0.03 -6.82
N GLU A 169 15.05 0.52 -5.73
CA GLU A 169 15.77 1.40 -4.80
C GLU A 169 16.27 0.64 -3.57
N ARG A 170 15.49 -0.36 -3.11
CA ARG A 170 15.82 -1.16 -1.93
C ARG A 170 16.24 -2.60 -2.25
N GLY A 171 16.00 -3.12 -3.45
CA GLY A 171 16.34 -4.53 -3.75
C GLY A 171 15.59 -5.55 -2.89
N ILE A 172 14.45 -5.17 -2.31
CA ILE A 172 13.57 -6.01 -1.49
C ILE A 172 12.54 -6.66 -2.43
N GLU A 173 12.39 -7.99 -2.36
CA GLU A 173 11.44 -8.74 -3.15
C GLU A 173 10.00 -8.59 -2.59
N PRO A 174 9.04 -8.03 -3.36
CA PRO A 174 7.69 -7.81 -2.87
C PRO A 174 6.81 -9.06 -3.02
N HIS A 175 6.28 -9.55 -1.90
CA HIS A 175 5.24 -10.56 -1.82
C HIS A 175 3.88 -9.88 -1.62
N ILE A 176 3.48 -9.06 -2.59
CA ILE A 176 2.31 -8.17 -2.50
C ILE A 176 1.37 -8.42 -3.69
N PRO A 177 0.09 -8.76 -3.46
CA PRO A 177 -0.87 -8.90 -4.56
C PRO A 177 -1.08 -7.56 -5.28
N VAL A 178 -0.97 -7.57 -6.61
CA VAL A 178 -1.25 -6.37 -7.43
C VAL A 178 -2.69 -6.42 -7.89
N PHE A 179 -3.48 -5.39 -7.58
CA PHE A 179 -4.80 -5.21 -8.20
C PHE A 179 -4.64 -4.89 -9.68
N ASP A 180 -4.72 -5.90 -10.53
CA ASP A 180 -4.84 -5.70 -11.96
C ASP A 180 -6.30 -5.34 -12.28
N LYS A 181 -6.62 -4.04 -12.32
CA LYS A 181 -7.94 -3.54 -12.73
C LYS A 181 -8.25 -3.78 -14.22
N SER A 182 -7.44 -4.59 -14.92
CA SER A 182 -7.72 -5.02 -16.28
C SER A 182 -8.70 -6.19 -16.38
N GLU A 183 -9.18 -6.74 -15.26
CA GLU A 183 -10.25 -7.75 -15.29
C GLU A 183 -11.50 -7.18 -15.98
N ARG A 184 -11.83 -7.74 -17.15
CA ARG A 184 -12.97 -7.29 -17.95
C ARG A 184 -14.12 -8.27 -17.78
N ARG A 185 -15.26 -7.76 -17.30
CA ARG A 185 -16.50 -8.55 -17.14
C ARG A 185 -17.27 -8.79 -18.45
N ASP A 186 -16.69 -8.43 -19.59
CA ASP A 186 -17.34 -8.47 -20.91
C ASP A 186 -16.95 -9.70 -21.75
N GLY A 187 -16.17 -10.63 -21.19
CA GLY A 187 -15.73 -11.85 -21.88
C GLY A 187 -14.65 -11.63 -22.94
N THR A 188 -14.04 -10.44 -22.98
CA THR A 188 -12.83 -10.19 -23.77
C THR A 188 -11.58 -10.70 -23.07
N PHE A 189 -10.55 -11.00 -23.85
CA PHE A 189 -9.27 -11.39 -23.27
C PHE A 189 -8.70 -10.25 -22.42
N GLU A 190 -8.38 -10.57 -21.19
CA GLU A 190 -7.75 -9.70 -20.21
C GLU A 190 -6.23 -9.89 -20.22
N LYS A 191 -5.49 -9.06 -19.48
CA LYS A 191 -4.03 -9.16 -19.45
C LYS A 191 -3.53 -10.52 -18.96
N GLY A 192 -4.27 -11.16 -18.04
CA GLY A 192 -3.96 -12.50 -17.52
C GLY A 192 -3.99 -13.61 -18.57
N ASP A 193 -4.72 -13.41 -19.69
CA ASP A 193 -4.73 -14.37 -20.81
C ASP A 193 -3.45 -14.32 -21.67
N PHE A 194 -2.57 -13.35 -21.43
CA PHE A 194 -1.34 -13.17 -22.18
C PHE A 194 -0.14 -13.55 -21.32
N VAL A 195 0.71 -14.40 -21.86
CA VAL A 195 1.93 -14.86 -21.17
C VAL A 195 3.05 -13.88 -21.43
N TYR A 196 3.61 -13.27 -20.39
CA TYR A 196 4.77 -12.40 -20.50
C TYR A 196 6.07 -13.21 -20.46
N ASP A 197 6.97 -12.95 -21.40
CA ASP A 197 8.32 -13.49 -21.43
C ASP A 197 9.30 -12.41 -20.98
N HIS A 198 9.82 -12.57 -19.77
CA HIS A 198 10.77 -11.64 -19.16
C HIS A 198 12.11 -11.56 -19.90
N LYS A 199 12.59 -12.69 -20.48
CA LYS A 199 13.89 -12.73 -21.17
C LYS A 199 13.82 -11.99 -22.50
N ARG A 200 12.68 -12.08 -23.19
CA ARG A 200 12.47 -11.50 -24.52
C ARG A 200 11.72 -10.16 -24.51
N ASP A 201 11.29 -9.70 -23.34
CA ASP A 201 10.50 -8.48 -23.13
C ASP A 201 9.30 -8.38 -24.08
N LEU A 202 8.47 -9.43 -24.11
CA LEU A 202 7.29 -9.52 -24.97
C LEU A 202 6.15 -10.28 -24.32
N TYR A 203 4.92 -10.04 -24.77
CA TYR A 203 3.76 -10.87 -24.42
C TYR A 203 3.43 -11.84 -25.54
N THR A 204 2.87 -12.99 -25.20
CA THR A 204 2.29 -13.95 -26.13
C THR A 204 0.80 -14.04 -25.88
N CYS A 205 -0.01 -13.80 -26.91
CA CYS A 205 -1.48 -13.90 -26.78
C CYS A 205 -1.98 -15.34 -26.82
N PRO A 206 -3.26 -15.60 -26.47
CA PRO A 206 -3.88 -16.93 -26.62
C PRO A 206 -3.80 -17.51 -28.04
N GLY A 207 -3.75 -16.65 -29.06
CA GLY A 207 -3.51 -17.03 -30.46
C GLY A 207 -2.05 -17.29 -30.82
N ARG A 208 -1.14 -17.37 -29.83
CA ARG A 208 0.31 -17.59 -29.98
C ARG A 208 1.04 -16.54 -30.81
N LYS A 209 0.53 -15.31 -30.84
CA LYS A 209 1.19 -14.18 -31.50
C LYS A 209 1.94 -13.33 -30.49
N GLU A 210 3.11 -12.84 -30.89
CA GLU A 210 3.97 -12.03 -30.03
C GLU A 210 3.56 -10.54 -30.08
N LEU A 211 3.54 -9.92 -28.90
CA LEU A 211 3.28 -8.51 -28.69
C LEU A 211 4.56 -7.86 -28.17
N ARG A 212 5.08 -6.88 -28.90
CA ARG A 212 6.34 -6.19 -28.58
C ARG A 212 6.08 -4.73 -28.25
N SER A 213 6.90 -4.14 -27.39
CA SER A 213 6.83 -2.72 -27.04
C SER A 213 7.16 -1.81 -28.23
N ARG A 214 8.07 -2.27 -29.10
CA ARG A 214 8.43 -1.64 -30.36
C ARG A 214 8.30 -2.67 -31.49
N GLN A 215 7.48 -2.37 -32.48
CA GLN A 215 7.34 -3.19 -33.70
C GLN A 215 8.16 -2.67 -34.89
N ILE A 216 8.67 -1.45 -34.78
CA ILE A 216 9.37 -0.75 -35.86
C ILE A 216 10.56 -0.02 -35.24
N THR A 217 11.69 -0.03 -35.94
CA THR A 217 12.84 0.83 -35.63
C THR A 217 12.55 2.24 -36.12
N TYR A 218 12.32 3.17 -35.19
CA TYR A 218 12.10 4.58 -35.53
C TYR A 218 13.43 5.26 -35.87
N LYS A 219 13.42 6.16 -36.86
CA LYS A 219 14.59 7.01 -37.21
C LYS A 219 15.08 7.89 -36.06
N ARG A 220 14.21 8.18 -35.08
CA ARG A 220 14.56 8.86 -33.83
C ARG A 220 14.17 7.96 -32.67
N GLU A 221 15.05 7.83 -31.71
CA GLU A 221 14.77 7.07 -30.50
C GLU A 221 13.61 7.72 -29.74
N ARG A 222 12.55 6.94 -29.50
CA ARG A 222 11.41 7.36 -28.68
C ARG A 222 11.44 6.60 -27.37
N PRO A 223 11.26 7.27 -26.22
CA PRO A 223 11.14 6.56 -24.96
C PRO A 223 9.98 5.53 -25.07
N PRO A 224 10.17 4.29 -24.61
CA PRO A 224 9.16 3.23 -24.71
C PRO A 224 7.99 3.42 -23.74
N VAL A 225 8.09 4.44 -22.87
CA VAL A 225 7.18 4.77 -21.80
C VAL A 225 6.38 6.01 -22.20
N ASP A 226 5.06 5.99 -22.03
CA ASP A 226 4.23 7.18 -22.22
C ASP A 226 4.29 8.13 -21.01
N GLU A 227 3.65 9.29 -21.12
CA GLU A 227 3.60 10.34 -20.08
C GLU A 227 3.07 9.83 -18.73
N ASN A 228 2.37 8.69 -18.72
CA ASN A 228 1.82 8.05 -17.52
C ASN A 228 2.68 6.88 -17.00
N GLY A 229 3.93 6.73 -17.46
CA GLY A 229 4.78 5.64 -17.01
C GLY A 229 4.45 4.27 -17.63
N MET A 230 3.57 4.21 -18.64
CA MET A 230 3.10 2.95 -19.23
C MET A 230 3.85 2.57 -20.50
N ILE A 231 4.22 1.30 -20.60
CA ILE A 231 4.73 0.66 -21.81
C ILE A 231 3.59 -0.05 -22.51
N ARG A 232 3.47 0.13 -23.83
CA ARG A 232 2.42 -0.50 -24.65
C ARG A 232 3.00 -1.62 -25.48
N TYR A 233 2.52 -2.85 -25.30
CA TYR A 233 2.90 -4.00 -26.13
C TYR A 233 1.84 -4.25 -27.19
N ARG A 234 2.22 -4.29 -28.46
CA ARG A 234 1.30 -4.43 -29.59
C ARG A 234 1.65 -5.66 -30.42
N ALA A 235 0.62 -6.36 -30.88
CA ALA A 235 0.72 -7.42 -31.88
C ALA A 235 0.78 -6.79 -33.27
N SER A 236 1.35 -7.51 -34.24
CA SER A 236 1.46 -7.01 -35.61
C SER A 236 0.07 -6.84 -36.21
N LYS A 237 -0.09 -5.78 -37.00
CA LYS A 237 -1.30 -5.54 -37.81
C LYS A 237 -1.65 -6.79 -38.62
N HIS A 238 -0.65 -7.33 -39.31
CA HIS A 238 -0.80 -8.49 -40.18
C HIS A 238 -1.24 -9.75 -39.41
N ASP A 239 -0.69 -9.98 -38.21
CA ASP A 239 -1.05 -11.12 -37.38
C ASP A 239 -2.49 -11.00 -36.86
N CYS A 240 -2.96 -9.80 -36.59
CA CYS A 240 -4.29 -9.55 -36.06
C CYS A 240 -5.38 -9.57 -37.14
N ASP A 241 -5.06 -9.19 -38.38
CA ASP A 241 -6.07 -9.06 -39.45
C ASP A 241 -6.75 -10.37 -39.81
N ALA A 242 -5.99 -11.45 -39.91
CA ALA A 242 -6.50 -12.79 -40.24
C ALA A 242 -6.88 -13.62 -38.99
N CYS A 243 -6.85 -13.02 -37.79
CA CYS A 243 -6.97 -13.76 -36.53
C CYS A 243 -8.44 -14.01 -36.15
N ALA A 244 -8.83 -15.27 -36.05
CA ALA A 244 -10.18 -15.68 -35.62
C ALA A 244 -10.55 -15.23 -34.18
N LEU A 245 -9.55 -14.96 -33.34
CA LEU A 245 -9.72 -14.51 -31.96
C LEU A 245 -9.88 -12.99 -31.84
N LYS A 246 -9.74 -12.24 -32.93
CA LYS A 246 -9.84 -10.75 -32.97
C LYS A 246 -11.10 -10.20 -32.28
N PRO A 247 -12.31 -10.79 -32.43
CA PRO A 247 -13.51 -10.29 -31.75
C PRO A 247 -13.45 -10.37 -30.22
N LYS A 248 -12.74 -11.38 -29.68
CA LYS A 248 -12.52 -11.53 -28.23
C LYS A 248 -11.37 -10.66 -27.73
N CYS A 249 -10.46 -10.22 -28.59
CA CYS A 249 -9.40 -9.27 -28.22
C CYS A 249 -9.91 -7.82 -28.18
N CYS A 250 -10.82 -7.43 -29.08
CA CYS A 250 -11.16 -6.03 -29.34
C CYS A 250 -12.67 -5.81 -29.36
N HIS A 251 -13.30 -5.67 -28.19
CA HIS A 251 -14.72 -5.32 -28.12
C HIS A 251 -14.86 -3.82 -27.83
N ARG A 252 -15.24 -3.07 -28.88
CA ARG A 252 -15.53 -1.61 -28.94
C ARG A 252 -14.35 -0.64 -29.19
N SER A 253 -14.52 0.07 -30.31
CA SER A 253 -13.95 1.36 -30.77
C SER A 253 -12.77 1.35 -31.78
N ARG A 254 -13.16 1.60 -33.04
CA ARG A 254 -12.54 2.45 -34.09
C ARG A 254 -11.06 2.30 -34.47
N THR A 255 -10.37 1.29 -33.98
CA THR A 255 -9.04 0.92 -34.49
C THR A 255 -9.07 -0.57 -34.76
N ASP A 256 -8.81 -0.96 -36.01
CA ASP A 256 -8.92 -2.35 -36.51
C ASP A 256 -7.93 -3.34 -35.85
N TYR A 257 -7.34 -3.01 -34.69
CA TYR A 257 -6.26 -3.76 -34.02
C TYR A 257 -6.35 -3.65 -32.50
N PHE A 258 -5.84 -4.67 -31.80
CA PHE A 258 -5.69 -4.66 -30.35
C PHE A 258 -4.78 -3.51 -29.93
N ASN A 259 -5.32 -2.55 -29.17
CA ASN A 259 -4.60 -1.33 -28.75
C ASN A 259 -3.43 -1.59 -27.77
N GLY A 260 -3.17 -2.86 -27.47
CA GLY A 260 -1.99 -3.35 -26.78
C GLY A 260 -2.18 -3.51 -25.29
N ILE A 261 -1.35 -4.36 -24.68
CA ILE A 261 -1.26 -4.47 -23.23
C ILE A 261 -0.51 -3.27 -22.71
N ARG A 262 -1.10 -2.54 -21.75
CA ARG A 262 -0.39 -1.50 -21.00
C ARG A 262 0.20 -2.13 -19.75
N GLN A 263 1.50 -2.02 -19.58
CA GLN A 263 2.19 -2.44 -18.37
C GLN A 263 2.99 -1.26 -17.82
N HIS A 264 2.85 -0.99 -16.53
CA HIS A 264 3.72 -0.04 -15.87
C HIS A 264 5.14 -0.58 -15.85
N ARG A 265 6.15 0.26 -16.11
CA ARG A 265 7.56 -0.17 -16.19
C ARG A 265 8.02 -0.93 -14.93
N THR A 266 7.54 -0.52 -13.76
CA THR A 266 7.88 -1.12 -12.44
C THR A 266 7.18 -2.45 -12.15
N LEU A 267 6.12 -2.82 -12.89
CA LEU A 267 5.38 -4.09 -12.72
C LEU A 267 5.96 -5.24 -13.57
N ARG A 268 7.23 -5.15 -14.00
CA ARG A 268 7.95 -6.19 -14.77
C ARG A 268 8.52 -7.33 -13.88
N LEU A 269 7.95 -7.53 -12.71
CA LEU A 269 8.45 -8.48 -11.72
C LEU A 269 8.20 -9.92 -12.15
N PRO A 270 9.15 -10.84 -11.95
CA PRO A 270 8.93 -12.26 -12.20
C PRO A 270 7.83 -12.77 -11.27
N GLN A 271 6.73 -13.25 -11.84
CA GLN A 271 5.73 -14.03 -11.12
C GLN A 271 6.30 -15.43 -10.84
N ASN A 272 7.27 -15.53 -9.93
CA ASN A 272 7.76 -16.82 -9.48
C ASN A 272 6.82 -17.41 -8.41
N SER A 273 6.84 -18.74 -8.34
CA SER A 273 5.89 -19.66 -7.70
C SER A 273 5.72 -19.59 -6.18
N LEU A 274 6.14 -18.51 -5.52
CA LEU A 274 5.97 -18.28 -4.08
C LEU A 274 4.62 -17.64 -3.70
N PHE A 275 3.75 -17.37 -4.69
CA PHE A 275 2.42 -16.79 -4.49
C PHE A 275 1.44 -17.67 -3.69
N CYS A 276 1.73 -18.95 -3.47
CA CYS A 276 0.80 -19.88 -2.80
C CYS A 276 0.76 -19.78 -1.26
N ASP A 277 1.77 -19.21 -0.60
CA ASP A 277 1.83 -19.21 0.88
C ASP A 277 1.14 -18.00 1.55
N VAL A 278 0.70 -17.01 0.77
CA VAL A 278 0.00 -15.80 1.29
C VAL A 278 -1.35 -16.12 1.93
N ALA A 279 -2.01 -17.21 1.50
CA ALA A 279 -3.29 -17.65 2.06
C ALA A 279 -3.16 -18.25 3.48
N LYS A 280 -2.00 -18.80 3.84
CA LYS A 280 -1.72 -19.28 5.21
C LYS A 280 -1.46 -18.11 6.16
N VAL A 281 -0.66 -17.14 5.73
CA VAL A 281 -0.31 -15.94 6.53
C VAL A 281 -1.54 -15.10 6.88
N ARG A 282 -2.52 -14.97 5.98
CA ARG A 282 -3.75 -14.22 6.25
C ARG A 282 -4.57 -14.77 7.43
N LYS A 283 -4.49 -16.08 7.72
CA LYS A 283 -5.18 -16.70 8.87
C LYS A 283 -4.36 -16.61 10.15
N THR A 284 -3.04 -16.78 10.08
CA THR A 284 -2.17 -16.68 11.26
C THR A 284 -2.01 -15.24 11.73
N SER A 285 -1.78 -14.28 10.83
CA SER A 285 -1.61 -12.86 11.18
C SER A 285 -2.92 -12.23 11.68
N ALA A 286 -4.06 -12.47 11.02
CA ALA A 286 -5.35 -11.97 11.53
C ALA A 286 -5.76 -12.63 12.87
N ALA A 287 -5.35 -13.89 13.12
CA ALA A 287 -5.60 -14.56 14.40
C ALA A 287 -4.61 -14.15 15.52
N LEU A 288 -3.34 -13.87 15.19
CA LEU A 288 -2.34 -13.35 16.12
C LEU A 288 -2.60 -11.87 16.44
N ILE A 289 -2.78 -11.02 15.43
CA ILE A 289 -3.12 -9.60 15.56
C ILE A 289 -4.51 -9.44 16.19
N GLY A 290 -5.49 -10.27 15.80
CA GLY A 290 -6.81 -10.31 16.43
C GLY A 290 -6.78 -10.66 17.92
N ARG A 291 -5.88 -11.57 18.35
CA ARG A 291 -5.67 -11.94 19.76
C ARG A 291 -4.89 -10.89 20.56
N PHE A 292 -3.96 -10.16 19.94
CA PHE A 292 -3.25 -9.05 20.59
C PHE A 292 -4.13 -7.78 20.70
N ALA A 293 -4.90 -7.45 19.67
CA ALA A 293 -5.79 -6.28 19.68
C ALA A 293 -6.99 -6.43 20.63
N THR A 294 -7.53 -7.65 20.83
CA THR A 294 -8.59 -7.87 21.83
C THR A 294 -8.09 -7.83 23.27
N ASN A 295 -6.83 -8.20 23.54
CA ASN A 295 -6.29 -8.21 24.90
C ASN A 295 -5.64 -6.88 25.33
N ALA A 296 -5.09 -6.08 24.40
CA ALA A 296 -4.50 -4.78 24.74
C ALA A 296 -5.55 -3.70 25.06
N ILE A 297 -6.77 -3.81 24.50
CA ILE A 297 -7.88 -2.88 24.80
C ILE A 297 -8.54 -3.21 26.16
N ALA A 298 -8.34 -4.41 26.70
CA ALA A 298 -9.00 -4.85 27.93
C ALA A 298 -8.28 -4.45 29.24
N GLN A 299 -7.11 -3.79 29.20
CA GLN A 299 -6.30 -3.53 30.40
C GLN A 299 -5.82 -2.09 30.60
N VAL A 300 -6.41 -1.10 29.93
CA VAL A 300 -6.23 0.30 30.35
C VAL A 300 -7.42 0.69 31.23
N PRO A 301 -7.37 0.55 32.57
CA PRO A 301 -8.39 1.11 33.43
C PRO A 301 -8.37 2.63 33.28
N CYS A 302 -9.48 3.16 32.79
CA CYS A 302 -9.75 4.58 32.77
C CYS A 302 -9.91 5.07 34.22
N THR A 303 -8.80 5.38 34.90
CA THR A 303 -8.86 6.04 36.20
C THR A 303 -9.10 7.53 35.97
N SER A 304 -10.35 7.92 36.15
CA SER A 304 -10.78 9.30 36.29
C SER A 304 -10.08 9.95 37.49
N ALA A 305 -9.05 10.76 37.25
CA ALA A 305 -8.53 11.68 38.25
C ALA A 305 -9.34 12.98 38.17
N LYS A 306 -10.41 13.07 38.97
CA LYS A 306 -10.93 14.35 39.43
C LYS A 306 -9.88 14.92 40.39
N ALA A 307 -9.35 16.10 40.09
CA ALA A 307 -8.68 16.92 41.09
C ALA A 307 -9.25 18.34 41.00
N SER A 308 -9.68 18.79 42.17
CA SER A 308 -10.26 20.06 42.55
C SER A 308 -9.35 21.26 42.29
#